data_AF-A0A7R9AEQ0-F1
#
_entry.id   AF-A0A7R9AEQ0-F1
#
_cell.length_a   1.000
_cell.length_b   1.000
_cell.length_c   1.000
_cell.angle_alpha   90.00
_cell.angle_beta   90.00
_cell.angle_gamma   90.00
#
_symmetry.space_group_name_H-M   'P 1'
#
loop_
_entity.id
_entity.type
_entity.pdbx_description
1 polymer ?
#
loop_
_entity_poly.entity_id
_entity_poly.type
_entity_poly.pdbx_seq_one_letter_code
_entity_poly.pdbx_strand_id
1 'polypeptide(L)'
;MALTTFKSFEITSSIVPESSSVDGRNWSKTTIPNRNLVTKQFVFDDVPETIDRPSNCPEINPNKNLWSILKQRSERDNTDPCFPNPCGAHAKCRASGGHPVCSCIYYGNPETSCFEGECVKTHDCSDDRVCKDFYCTDPCPGTCGRGAQCIVRRHVPVCTCPVGHTGDPFEQCRRLGPEELCFPSPCGRNSKCEVAFHVAICSCLPHFFGNPVQGCR
;
A
#
# COMPACT_ATOMS: atom_id res chain seq x y z
N MET A 1 -77.68 0.87 -10.66
CA MET A 1 -77.15 1.79 -11.68
C MET A 1 -75.81 2.31 -11.15
N ALA A 2 -74.72 1.65 -11.55
CA ALA A 2 -73.62 2.21 -12.35
C ALA A 2 -72.44 2.56 -11.43
N LEU A 3 -71.45 1.66 -11.29
CA LEU A 3 -70.27 1.41 -12.15
C LEU A 3 -69.09 2.34 -11.84
N THR A 4 -67.99 1.71 -11.41
CA THR A 4 -66.55 1.98 -11.70
C THR A 4 -65.98 3.36 -11.32
N THR A 5 -64.81 3.46 -10.67
CA THR A 5 -63.50 3.11 -11.24
C THR A 5 -62.40 3.25 -10.18
N PHE A 6 -61.47 2.29 -10.18
CA PHE A 6 -60.11 2.45 -9.65
C PHE A 6 -59.39 3.56 -10.43
N LYS A 7 -58.63 4.40 -9.72
CA LYS A 7 -57.52 5.15 -10.32
C LYS A 7 -56.25 4.84 -9.56
N SER A 8 -55.50 3.90 -10.11
CA SER A 8 -54.05 3.88 -10.06
C SER A 8 -53.52 5.22 -10.55
N PHE A 9 -52.56 5.80 -9.86
CA PHE A 9 -51.62 6.73 -10.49
C PHE A 9 -50.22 6.17 -10.30
N GLU A 10 -49.62 5.90 -11.45
CA GLU A 10 -48.25 5.47 -11.61
C GLU A 10 -47.27 6.55 -11.18
N ILE A 11 -46.11 6.04 -10.78
CA ILE A 11 -44.87 6.74 -10.49
C ILE A 11 -44.38 7.43 -11.77
N THR A 12 -44.11 8.73 -11.70
CA THR A 12 -43.10 9.35 -12.55
C THR A 12 -42.00 9.93 -11.68
N SER A 13 -40.83 9.35 -11.89
CA SER A 13 -39.52 9.72 -11.38
C SER A 13 -39.15 11.15 -11.75
N SER A 14 -38.45 11.83 -10.83
CA SER A 14 -37.11 12.40 -11.04
C SER A 14 -36.88 13.54 -10.04
N ILE A 15 -36.00 13.34 -9.07
CA ILE A 15 -34.94 14.28 -8.61
C ILE A 15 -34.02 13.44 -7.71
N VAL A 16 -32.90 13.03 -8.32
CA VAL A 16 -31.53 12.78 -7.83
C VAL A 16 -31.32 12.20 -6.41
N PRO A 17 -30.56 11.09 -6.25
CA PRO A 17 -30.16 10.57 -4.94
C PRO A 17 -28.86 11.26 -4.46
N GLU A 18 -28.94 12.11 -3.44
CA GLU A 18 -27.75 12.48 -2.67
C GLU A 18 -27.45 11.36 -1.65
N SER A 19 -26.69 10.37 -2.12
CA SER A 19 -25.91 9.50 -1.25
C SER A 19 -24.72 10.30 -0.71
N SER A 20 -24.86 10.86 0.50
CA SER A 20 -23.71 11.38 1.22
C SER A 20 -23.09 10.23 2.02
N SER A 21 -21.95 9.75 1.53
CA SER A 21 -21.05 8.87 2.28
C SER A 21 -20.08 9.75 3.05
N VAL A 22 -20.16 9.67 4.38
CA VAL A 22 -19.03 10.04 5.26
C VAL A 22 -18.72 8.75 6.02
N ASP A 23 -17.52 8.21 5.78
CA ASP A 23 -17.03 6.97 6.37
C ASP A 23 -17.82 5.69 6.04
N GLY A 24 -18.20 5.48 4.77
CA GLY A 24 -18.62 4.16 4.28
C GLY A 24 -19.90 3.57 4.88
N ARG A 25 -20.80 4.40 5.42
CA ARG A 25 -22.07 3.94 6.04
C ARG A 25 -23.27 4.37 5.21
N ASN A 26 -24.08 3.40 4.77
CA ASN A 26 -25.34 3.65 4.04
C ASN A 26 -26.49 3.95 5.01
N TRP A 27 -27.34 4.91 4.64
CA TRP A 27 -28.51 5.34 5.41
C TRP A 27 -29.80 5.03 4.66
N SER A 28 -30.77 4.42 5.33
CA SER A 28 -32.14 4.29 4.82
C SER A 28 -33.15 4.79 5.86
N LYS A 29 -34.18 5.49 5.39
CA LYS A 29 -35.30 5.98 6.22
C LYS A 29 -36.45 4.99 6.11
N THR A 30 -37.08 4.66 7.23
CA THR A 30 -38.34 3.90 7.24
C THR A 30 -39.34 4.60 8.16
N THR A 31 -40.60 4.67 7.72
CA THR A 31 -41.70 5.31 8.45
C THR A 31 -42.56 4.22 9.10
N ILE A 32 -42.78 4.29 10.41
CA ILE A 32 -43.64 3.35 11.16
C ILE A 32 -45.06 3.93 11.19
N PRO A 33 -46.14 3.15 10.94
CA PRO A 33 -47.49 3.67 11.00
C PRO A 33 -47.88 3.99 12.45
N ASN A 34 -48.42 5.18 12.64
CA ASN A 34 -49.04 5.70 13.88
C ASN A 34 -48.14 6.21 15.02
N ARG A 35 -46.90 6.63 14.73
CA ARG A 35 -46.20 7.68 15.53
C ARG A 35 -45.35 8.55 14.61
N ASN A 36 -45.49 9.88 14.70
CA ASN A 36 -44.57 10.84 14.08
C ASN A 36 -43.23 10.88 14.83
N LEU A 37 -42.53 9.74 14.88
CA LEU A 37 -41.19 9.62 15.43
C LEU A 37 -40.32 8.87 14.41
N VAL A 38 -39.45 9.60 13.73
CA VAL A 38 -38.38 9.02 12.92
C VAL A 38 -37.36 8.42 13.89
N THR A 39 -37.27 7.10 13.96
CA THR A 39 -36.23 6.40 14.73
C THR A 39 -35.21 5.82 13.77
N LYS A 40 -33.92 6.09 14.02
CA LYS A 40 -32.81 5.50 13.27
C LYS A 40 -32.56 4.10 13.86
N GLN A 41 -32.86 3.05 13.09
CA GLN A 41 -32.54 1.68 13.46
C GLN A 41 -31.21 1.30 12.81
N PHE A 42 -30.24 0.85 13.60
CA PHE A 42 -29.01 0.27 13.09
C PHE A 42 -29.32 -1.15 12.58
N VAL A 43 -29.01 -1.41 11.31
CA VAL A 43 -28.86 -2.78 10.80
C VAL A 43 -27.36 -3.06 10.78
N PHE A 44 -26.91 -3.95 11.65
CA PHE A 44 -25.54 -4.46 11.62
C PHE A 44 -25.55 -5.67 10.70
N ASP A 45 -25.25 -5.45 9.42
CA ASP A 45 -24.87 -6.55 8.54
C ASP A 45 -23.37 -6.80 8.74
N ASP A 46 -23.03 -8.05 9.07
CA ASP A 46 -21.69 -8.63 9.24
C ASP A 46 -20.89 -8.20 10.50
N VAL A 47 -21.31 -8.68 11.67
CA VAL A 47 -20.44 -8.74 12.87
C VAL A 47 -19.77 -10.13 12.92
N PRO A 48 -18.43 -10.23 12.85
CA PRO A 48 -17.74 -11.51 13.04
C PRO A 48 -18.00 -12.03 14.47
N GLU A 49 -18.34 -13.32 14.59
CA GLU A 49 -18.79 -13.99 15.83
C GLU A 49 -17.76 -14.00 16.99
N THR A 50 -16.58 -13.42 16.81
CA THR A 50 -15.51 -13.40 17.82
C THR A 50 -14.80 -12.05 17.88
N ILE A 51 -15.53 -11.00 18.29
CA ILE A 51 -14.89 -9.82 18.86
C ILE A 51 -14.68 -10.13 20.34
N ASP A 52 -13.44 -10.43 20.73
CA ASP A 52 -13.06 -10.47 22.14
C ASP A 52 -13.53 -9.17 22.81
N ARG A 53 -14.39 -9.30 23.82
CA ARG A 53 -14.89 -8.18 24.60
C ARG A 53 -13.66 -7.38 25.08
N PRO A 54 -13.53 -6.09 24.73
CA PRO A 54 -12.42 -5.27 25.21
C PRO A 54 -12.28 -5.46 26.72
N SER A 55 -11.06 -5.72 27.20
CA SER A 55 -10.78 -6.01 28.62
C SER A 55 -11.22 -4.90 29.58
N ASN A 56 -11.63 -3.75 29.03
CA ASN A 56 -12.12 -2.56 29.72
C ASN A 56 -13.53 -2.14 29.27
N CYS A 57 -14.39 -3.04 28.79
CA CYS A 57 -15.82 -2.72 28.64
C CYS A 57 -16.41 -2.43 30.04
N PRO A 58 -16.79 -1.18 30.37
CA PRO A 58 -17.41 -0.89 31.65
C PRO A 58 -18.78 -1.57 31.69
N GLU A 59 -19.05 -2.35 32.74
CA GLU A 59 -20.38 -2.90 32.97
C GLU A 59 -21.41 -1.76 33.06
N ILE A 60 -22.32 -1.71 32.09
CA ILE A 60 -23.39 -0.72 32.09
C ILE A 60 -24.38 -1.16 33.17
N ASN A 61 -24.33 -0.51 34.33
CA ASN A 61 -25.29 -0.77 35.40
C ASN A 61 -26.71 -0.44 34.88
N PRO A 62 -27.65 -1.42 34.81
CA PRO A 62 -28.98 -1.23 34.25
C PRO A 62 -29.87 -0.26 35.05
N ASN A 63 -29.44 0.11 36.27
CA ASN A 63 -30.13 1.08 37.13
C ASN A 63 -29.57 2.51 37.02
N LYS A 64 -28.58 2.75 36.14
CA LYS A 64 -28.07 4.11 35.88
C LYS A 64 -29.00 4.83 34.91
N ASN A 65 -29.59 5.94 35.35
CA ASN A 65 -30.37 6.81 34.47
C ASN A 65 -29.46 7.48 33.42
N LEU A 66 -30.05 7.93 32.30
CA LEU A 66 -29.31 8.56 31.19
C LEU A 66 -28.42 9.72 31.67
N TRP A 67 -28.88 10.49 32.66
CA TRP A 67 -28.12 11.57 33.29
C TRP A 67 -26.81 11.10 33.94
N SER A 68 -26.81 9.95 34.62
CA SER A 68 -25.62 9.38 35.25
C SER A 68 -24.61 8.79 34.25
N ILE A 69 -25.08 8.33 33.08
CA ILE A 69 -24.22 7.86 31.98
C ILE A 69 -23.54 9.06 31.30
N LEU A 70 -24.31 10.13 31.04
CA LEU A 70 -23.78 11.37 30.46
C LEU A 70 -22.78 12.07 31.41
N LYS A 71 -23.05 12.05 32.72
CA LYS A 71 -22.15 12.60 33.76
C LYS A 71 -20.81 11.84 33.83
N GLN A 72 -20.83 10.50 33.77
CA GLN A 72 -19.62 9.67 33.72
C GLN A 72 -18.83 9.79 32.41
N ARG A 73 -19.47 10.21 31.32
CA ARG A 73 -18.79 10.52 30.06
C ARG A 73 -18.10 11.89 30.13
N SER A 74 -18.78 12.88 30.70
CA SER A 74 -18.23 14.23 30.97
C SER A 74 -17.03 14.23 31.93
N GLU A 75 -17.05 13.39 32.98
CA GLU A 75 -15.94 13.32 33.94
C GLU A 75 -14.68 12.62 33.37
N ARG A 76 -14.83 11.70 32.41
CA ARG A 76 -13.71 11.09 31.67
C ARG A 76 -13.14 12.02 30.59
N ASP A 77 -14.02 12.75 29.89
CA ASP A 77 -13.66 13.80 28.92
C ASP A 77 -12.78 14.87 29.55
N ASN A 78 -13.12 15.29 30.77
CA ASN A 78 -12.43 16.37 31.47
C ASN A 78 -11.01 16.00 31.94
N THR A 79 -10.64 14.72 31.85
CA THR A 79 -9.31 14.21 32.21
C THR A 79 -8.49 13.74 31.00
N ASP A 80 -9.11 13.62 29.82
CA ASP A 80 -8.38 13.27 28.60
C ASP A 80 -7.78 14.54 27.98
N PRO A 81 -6.45 14.71 27.99
CA PRO A 81 -5.82 15.89 27.41
C PRO A 81 -6.01 15.99 25.89
N CYS A 82 -6.45 14.92 25.23
CA CYS A 82 -6.79 14.90 23.81
C CYS A 82 -8.24 15.31 23.51
N PHE A 83 -9.02 15.74 24.51
CA PHE A 83 -10.39 16.19 24.31
C PHE A 83 -10.68 17.59 24.89
N PRO A 84 -11.16 18.56 24.09
CA PRO A 84 -11.20 18.53 22.62
C PRO A 84 -9.79 18.41 22.04
N ASN A 85 -9.64 17.83 20.84
CA ASN A 85 -8.32 17.58 20.26
C ASN A 85 -7.52 18.88 20.13
N PRO A 86 -6.40 19.04 20.87
CA PRO A 86 -5.58 20.25 20.82
C PRO A 86 -4.61 20.26 19.64
N CYS A 87 -4.45 19.14 18.93
CA CYS A 87 -3.51 19.00 17.83
C CYS A 87 -4.03 19.60 16.52
N GLY A 88 -3.09 19.90 15.61
CA GLY A 88 -3.37 20.39 14.27
C GLY A 88 -4.16 19.41 13.40
N ALA A 89 -4.62 19.90 12.24
CA ALA A 89 -5.41 19.08 11.31
C ALA A 89 -4.63 17.82 10.88
N HIS A 90 -5.31 16.67 10.86
CA HIS A 90 -4.74 15.35 10.52
C HIS A 90 -3.60 14.85 11.45
N ALA A 91 -3.32 15.53 12.56
CA ALA A 91 -2.37 15.06 13.57
C ALA A 91 -3.01 14.03 14.51
N LYS A 92 -2.21 13.04 14.94
CA LYS A 92 -2.60 12.06 15.96
C LYS A 92 -2.30 12.61 17.35
N CYS A 93 -3.32 12.69 18.20
CA CYS A 93 -3.17 13.00 19.62
C CYS A 93 -2.99 11.72 20.44
N ARG A 94 -2.03 11.75 21.37
CA ARG A 94 -1.86 10.71 22.40
C ARG A 94 -1.65 11.36 23.76
N ALA A 95 -2.45 10.97 24.75
CA ALA A 95 -2.23 11.37 26.14
C ALA A 95 -0.96 10.71 26.70
N SER A 96 -0.04 11.52 27.24
CA SER A 96 1.18 11.05 27.89
C SER A 96 1.43 11.88 29.15
N GLY A 97 1.47 11.24 30.32
CA GLY A 97 1.71 11.94 31.59
C GLY A 97 0.70 13.05 31.91
N GLY A 98 -0.55 12.94 31.45
CA GLY A 98 -1.59 13.96 31.64
C GLY A 98 -1.54 15.13 30.66
N HIS A 99 -0.64 15.10 29.67
CA HIS A 99 -0.52 16.11 28.62
C HIS A 99 -0.80 15.53 27.23
N PRO A 100 -1.26 16.35 26.27
CA PRO A 100 -1.44 15.91 24.89
C PRO A 100 -0.10 15.90 24.17
N VAL A 101 0.19 14.81 23.45
CA VAL A 101 1.34 14.72 22.55
C VAL A 101 0.82 14.55 21.13
N CYS A 102 1.11 15.54 20.29
CA CYS A 102 0.70 15.59 18.90
C CYS A 102 1.81 15.02 17.99
N SER A 103 1.42 14.24 16.98
CA SER A 103 2.37 13.65 16.02
C SER A 103 1.77 13.50 14.62
N CYS A 104 2.60 13.67 13.58
CA CYS A 104 2.22 13.37 12.21
C CYS A 104 2.52 11.91 11.87
N ILE A 105 1.65 11.28 11.09
CA ILE A 105 1.91 9.94 10.52
C ILE A 105 2.96 10.03 9.41
N TYR A 106 2.82 11.04 8.55
CA TYR A 106 3.75 11.34 7.47
C TYR A 106 4.57 12.58 7.85
N TYR A 107 4.35 13.72 7.17
CA TYR A 107 5.06 14.97 7.43
C TYR A 107 4.13 16.13 7.78
N GLY A 108 4.72 17.25 8.20
CA GLY A 108 4.04 18.48 8.57
C GLY A 108 4.38 18.93 9.99
N ASN A 109 3.57 19.83 10.53
CA ASN A 109 3.70 20.29 11.91
C ASN A 109 2.47 19.79 12.70
N PRO A 110 2.66 18.93 13.71
CA PRO A 110 1.56 18.32 14.44
C PRO A 110 0.69 19.32 15.23
N GLU A 111 1.16 20.56 15.43
CA GLU A 111 0.40 21.63 16.08
C GLU A 111 -0.49 22.42 15.11
N THR A 112 -0.18 22.41 13.81
CA THR A 112 -0.95 23.18 12.81
C THR A 112 -1.65 22.29 11.79
N SER A 113 -0.89 21.47 11.07
CA SER A 113 -1.41 20.51 10.10
C SER A 113 -0.35 19.48 9.73
N CYS A 114 -0.78 18.24 9.61
CA CYS A 114 -0.06 17.17 8.93
C CYS A 114 -0.59 17.00 7.50
N PHE A 115 0.25 16.45 6.63
CA PHE A 115 -0.09 16.17 5.24
C PHE A 115 -0.01 14.68 4.97
N GLU A 116 -0.77 14.22 3.99
CA GLU A 116 -0.81 12.83 3.59
C GLU A 116 0.43 12.46 2.75
N GLY A 117 0.92 11.24 2.93
CA GLY A 117 2.03 10.66 2.17
C GLY A 117 1.67 9.27 1.67
N GLU A 118 2.56 8.68 0.88
CA GLU A 118 2.37 7.35 0.30
C GLU A 118 2.82 6.24 1.27
N CYS A 119 3.92 6.47 1.99
CA CYS A 119 4.57 5.45 2.82
C CYS A 119 5.12 6.04 4.12
N VAL A 120 5.30 5.18 5.13
CA VAL A 120 6.03 5.48 6.37
C VAL A 120 7.28 4.61 6.46
N LYS A 121 7.25 3.41 5.89
CA LYS A 121 8.33 2.44 5.87
C LYS A 121 8.53 1.90 4.47
N THR A 122 9.73 1.43 4.20
CA THR A 122 10.11 0.85 2.90
C THR A 122 9.20 -0.30 2.45
N HIS A 123 8.69 -1.11 3.37
CA HIS A 123 7.79 -2.22 3.05
C HIS A 123 6.34 -1.80 2.75
N ASP A 124 6.00 -0.52 2.94
CA ASP A 124 4.71 0.00 2.49
C ASP A 124 4.70 0.20 0.96
N CYS A 125 5.89 0.27 0.36
CA CYS A 125 6.08 0.38 -1.08
C CYS A 125 6.11 -1.00 -1.76
N SER A 126 5.95 -1.02 -3.08
CA SER A 126 6.23 -2.20 -3.90
C SER A 126 7.71 -2.64 -3.79
N ASP A 127 7.99 -3.92 -4.08
CA ASP A 127 9.33 -4.54 -4.00
C ASP A 127 10.42 -3.83 -4.83
N ASP A 128 10.02 -3.04 -5.82
CA ASP A 128 10.88 -2.27 -6.73
C ASP A 128 11.17 -0.83 -6.25
N ARG A 129 10.66 -0.42 -5.08
CA ARG A 129 10.76 0.96 -4.58
C ARG A 129 11.18 1.04 -3.12
N VAL A 130 11.62 2.21 -2.68
CA VAL A 130 11.93 2.52 -1.28
C VAL A 130 11.14 3.71 -0.78
N CYS A 131 10.81 3.72 0.51
CA CYS A 131 10.17 4.87 1.13
C CYS A 131 11.22 5.95 1.43
N LYS A 132 11.10 7.10 0.78
CA LYS A 132 11.96 8.27 0.98
C LYS A 132 11.09 9.50 1.06
N ASP A 133 11.26 10.27 2.14
CA ASP A 133 10.50 11.50 2.38
C ASP A 133 8.98 11.31 2.25
N PHE A 134 8.48 10.16 2.73
CA PHE A 134 7.07 9.74 2.67
C PHE A 134 6.52 9.41 1.28
N TYR A 135 7.39 9.20 0.28
CA TYR A 135 7.04 8.76 -1.06
C TYR A 135 7.79 7.49 -1.48
N CYS A 136 7.14 6.63 -2.27
CA CYS A 136 7.76 5.44 -2.82
C CYS A 136 8.54 5.79 -4.09
N THR A 137 9.86 5.79 -3.96
CA THR A 137 10.79 6.20 -5.02
C THR A 137 11.66 5.04 -5.49
N ASP A 138 12.12 5.11 -6.74
CA ASP A 138 13.11 4.16 -7.27
C ASP A 138 14.48 4.44 -6.64
N PRO A 139 15.14 3.46 -5.98
CA PRO A 139 16.48 3.61 -5.43
C PRO A 139 17.62 3.56 -6.47
N CYS A 140 17.35 3.27 -7.74
CA CYS A 140 18.38 3.12 -8.77
C CYS A 140 19.13 4.41 -9.18
N PRO A 141 18.48 5.59 -9.29
CA PRO A 141 19.15 6.81 -9.73
C PRO A 141 20.33 7.19 -8.82
N GLY A 142 21.55 7.16 -9.38
CA GLY A 142 22.79 7.51 -8.68
C GLY A 142 23.43 6.38 -7.87
N THR A 143 22.87 5.17 -7.89
CA THR A 143 23.39 4.04 -7.10
C THR A 143 24.42 3.19 -7.86
N CYS A 144 24.22 2.97 -9.16
CA CYS A 144 25.10 2.12 -9.97
C CYS A 144 26.10 2.91 -10.80
N GLY A 145 27.22 2.26 -11.13
CA GLY A 145 28.30 2.80 -11.95
C GLY A 145 27.92 3.01 -13.41
N ARG A 146 28.80 3.67 -14.16
CA ARG A 146 28.53 3.98 -15.57
C ARG A 146 28.41 2.71 -16.42
N GLY A 147 27.32 2.58 -17.16
CA GLY A 147 27.07 1.43 -18.04
C GLY A 147 26.60 0.16 -17.32
N ALA A 148 26.40 0.21 -16.00
CA ALA A 148 25.76 -0.86 -15.24
C ALA A 148 24.24 -0.80 -15.37
N GLN A 149 23.60 -1.97 -15.31
CA GLN A 149 22.16 -2.10 -15.18
C GLN A 149 21.79 -2.15 -13.70
N CYS A 150 20.81 -1.33 -13.30
CA CYS A 150 20.23 -1.38 -11.97
C CYS A 150 18.91 -2.16 -12.01
N ILE A 151 18.76 -3.13 -11.11
CA ILE A 151 17.49 -3.80 -10.84
C ILE A 151 17.22 -3.74 -9.34
N VAL A 152 15.97 -3.52 -8.95
CA VAL A 152 15.59 -3.52 -7.53
C VAL A 152 15.06 -4.89 -7.14
N ARG A 153 15.54 -5.40 -6.02
CA ARG A 153 15.13 -6.69 -5.44
C ARG A 153 14.87 -6.50 -3.96
N ARG A 154 13.60 -6.64 -3.54
CA ARG A 154 13.17 -6.47 -2.15
C ARG A 154 13.66 -5.13 -1.58
N HIS A 155 13.36 -4.05 -2.29
CA HIS A 155 13.73 -2.68 -1.96
C HIS A 155 15.24 -2.37 -2.01
N VAL A 156 16.08 -3.32 -2.42
CA VAL A 156 17.54 -3.13 -2.51
C VAL A 156 17.93 -2.98 -3.98
N PRO A 157 18.62 -1.90 -4.37
CA PRO A 157 19.19 -1.78 -5.70
C PRO A 157 20.35 -2.75 -5.88
N VAL A 158 20.33 -3.51 -6.97
CA VAL A 158 21.36 -4.47 -7.37
C VAL A 158 21.93 -4.00 -8.70
N CYS A 159 23.24 -3.74 -8.71
CA CYS A 159 23.97 -3.31 -9.88
C CYS A 159 24.65 -4.50 -10.56
N THR A 160 24.46 -4.65 -11.87
CA THR A 160 25.08 -5.72 -12.66
C THR A 160 25.57 -5.19 -14.00
N CYS A 161 26.70 -5.68 -14.49
CA CYS A 161 27.09 -5.39 -15.87
C CYS A 161 26.18 -6.16 -16.84
N PRO A 162 25.66 -5.50 -17.88
CA PRO A 162 24.83 -6.17 -18.88
C PRO A 162 25.64 -7.20 -19.68
N VAL A 163 24.93 -8.11 -20.35
CA VAL A 163 25.57 -9.14 -21.20
C VAL A 163 26.55 -8.49 -22.19
N GLY A 164 27.73 -9.09 -22.34
CA GLY A 164 28.80 -8.55 -23.18
C GLY A 164 29.66 -7.46 -22.54
N HIS A 165 29.44 -7.14 -21.25
CA HIS A 165 30.23 -6.18 -20.49
C HIS A 165 30.87 -6.81 -19.25
N THR A 166 31.94 -6.19 -18.77
CA THR A 166 32.71 -6.56 -17.58
C THR A 166 33.19 -5.31 -16.84
N GLY A 167 33.68 -5.48 -15.61
CA GLY A 167 34.11 -4.39 -14.74
C GLY A 167 33.40 -4.41 -13.39
N ASP A 168 33.56 -3.32 -12.62
CA ASP A 168 32.85 -3.12 -11.36
C ASP A 168 31.49 -2.43 -11.63
N PRO A 169 30.35 -3.05 -11.30
CA PRO A 169 29.04 -2.47 -11.56
C PRO A 169 28.71 -1.22 -10.71
N PHE A 170 29.49 -0.93 -9.66
CA PHE A 170 29.37 0.31 -8.87
C PHE A 170 30.25 1.44 -9.39
N GLU A 171 31.30 1.13 -10.16
CA GLU A 171 32.18 2.15 -10.77
C GLU A 171 31.88 2.31 -12.27
N GLN A 172 32.15 1.27 -13.05
CA GLN A 172 32.01 1.28 -14.50
C GLN A 172 31.99 -0.14 -15.11
N CYS A 173 31.01 -0.38 -15.97
CA CYS A 173 31.00 -1.51 -16.89
C CYS A 173 31.54 -1.07 -18.26
N ARG A 174 32.46 -1.86 -18.82
CA ARG A 174 32.98 -1.71 -20.18
C ARG A 174 32.65 -2.93 -21.03
N ARG A 175 32.66 -2.80 -22.35
CA ARG A 175 32.53 -3.96 -23.23
C ARG A 175 33.68 -4.94 -23.02
N LEU A 176 33.37 -6.23 -23.13
CA LEU A 176 34.37 -7.29 -23.17
C LEU A 176 35.28 -7.10 -24.37
N GLY A 177 36.59 -7.26 -24.14
CA GLY A 177 37.57 -7.34 -25.22
C GLY A 177 37.44 -8.66 -26.00
N PRO A 178 37.94 -8.72 -27.25
CA PRO A 178 37.94 -9.96 -28.03
C PRO A 178 38.64 -11.12 -27.32
N GLU A 179 39.72 -10.84 -26.61
CA GLU A 179 40.48 -11.82 -25.84
C GLU A 179 39.71 -12.38 -24.63
N GLU A 180 38.84 -11.58 -24.02
CA GLU A 180 38.04 -11.95 -22.85
C GLU A 180 36.82 -12.81 -23.21
N LEU A 181 36.36 -12.76 -24.46
CA LEU A 181 35.19 -13.51 -24.92
C LEU A 181 35.46 -15.02 -25.06
N CYS A 182 36.69 -15.40 -25.40
CA CYS A 182 37.10 -16.80 -25.58
C CYS A 182 38.00 -17.32 -24.45
N PHE A 183 38.18 -16.56 -23.36
CA PHE A 183 39.06 -16.95 -22.25
C PHE A 183 38.42 -16.71 -20.87
N PRO A 184 38.15 -17.77 -20.07
CA PRO A 184 38.22 -19.18 -20.44
C PRO A 184 37.20 -19.51 -21.54
N SER A 185 37.47 -20.54 -22.34
CA SER A 185 36.59 -20.90 -23.46
C SER A 185 35.16 -21.15 -22.96
N PRO A 186 34.14 -20.41 -23.45
CA PRO A 186 32.75 -20.70 -23.17
C PRO A 186 32.23 -21.91 -23.97
N CYS A 187 33.05 -22.43 -24.88
CA CYS A 187 32.71 -23.55 -25.75
C CYS A 187 33.11 -24.90 -25.13
N GLY A 188 32.38 -25.95 -25.48
CA GLY A 188 32.56 -27.30 -24.92
C GLY A 188 33.80 -28.03 -25.45
N ARG A 189 34.01 -29.27 -24.99
CA ARG A 189 35.17 -30.09 -25.42
C ARG A 189 35.16 -30.32 -26.95
N ASN A 190 36.34 -30.36 -27.57
CA ASN A 190 36.53 -30.55 -29.03
C ASN A 190 35.85 -29.48 -29.91
N SER A 191 35.73 -28.26 -29.40
CA SER A 191 35.23 -27.11 -30.14
C SER A 191 36.27 -25.98 -30.17
N LYS A 192 36.21 -25.13 -31.19
CA LYS A 192 36.97 -23.88 -31.29
C LYS A 192 36.07 -22.69 -31.00
N CYS A 193 36.62 -21.71 -30.29
CA CYS A 193 35.98 -20.43 -30.03
C CYS A 193 36.53 -19.39 -31.00
N GLU A 194 35.65 -18.68 -31.70
CA GLU A 194 35.98 -17.55 -32.56
C GLU A 194 35.09 -16.36 -32.17
N VAL A 195 35.65 -15.16 -32.15
CA VAL A 195 34.84 -13.95 -31.90
C VAL A 195 34.30 -13.43 -33.23
N ALA A 196 32.98 -13.35 -33.36
CA ALA A 196 32.34 -12.62 -34.45
C ALA A 196 31.22 -11.74 -33.88
N PHE A 197 31.04 -10.54 -34.43
CA PHE A 197 30.02 -9.57 -33.96
C PHE A 197 30.07 -9.29 -32.44
N HIS A 198 31.26 -9.28 -31.83
CA HIS A 198 31.47 -9.11 -30.38
C HIS A 198 30.80 -10.19 -29.49
N VAL A 199 30.59 -11.38 -30.03
CA VAL A 199 30.15 -12.56 -29.28
C VAL A 199 31.09 -13.73 -29.56
N ALA A 200 31.24 -14.60 -28.56
CA ALA A 200 31.93 -15.87 -28.69
C ALA A 200 31.07 -16.85 -29.49
N ILE A 201 31.59 -17.32 -30.62
CA ILE A 201 30.95 -18.31 -31.48
C ILE A 201 31.72 -19.62 -31.35
N CYS A 202 30.99 -20.69 -31.03
CA CYS A 202 31.54 -22.02 -30.88
C CYS A 202 31.27 -22.86 -32.13
N SER A 203 32.29 -23.55 -32.65
CA SER A 203 32.16 -24.52 -33.74
C SER A 203 32.97 -25.79 -33.46
N CYS A 204 32.51 -26.95 -33.92
CA CYS A 204 33.24 -28.20 -33.71
C CYS A 204 34.58 -28.18 -34.47
N LEU A 205 35.62 -28.78 -33.87
CA LEU A 205 36.86 -29.04 -34.58
C LEU A 205 36.61 -30.00 -35.77
N PRO A 206 37.50 -30.03 -36.79
CA PRO A 206 37.36 -30.95 -37.92
C PRO A 206 37.16 -32.40 -37.44
N HIS A 207 36.20 -33.09 -38.06
CA HIS A 207 35.78 -34.47 -37.76
C HIS A 207 35.01 -34.69 -36.45
N PHE A 208 34.73 -33.65 -35.68
CA PHE A 208 33.82 -33.73 -34.53
C PHE A 208 32.43 -33.22 -34.89
N PHE A 209 31.39 -33.84 -34.30
CA PHE A 209 30.01 -33.46 -34.53
C PHE A 209 29.24 -33.29 -33.21
N GLY A 210 28.13 -32.55 -33.25
CA GLY A 210 27.27 -32.33 -32.08
C GLY A 210 27.09 -30.85 -31.74
N ASN A 211 26.87 -30.55 -30.46
CA ASN A 211 26.62 -29.21 -29.97
C ASN A 211 27.94 -28.56 -29.49
N PRO A 212 28.49 -27.54 -30.18
CA PRO A 212 29.78 -26.97 -29.83
C PRO A 212 29.81 -26.19 -28.50
N VAL A 213 28.66 -25.80 -27.95
CA VAL A 213 28.57 -25.17 -26.62
C VAL A 213 28.68 -26.23 -25.51
N GLN A 214 28.09 -27.41 -25.71
CA GLN A 214 28.12 -28.51 -24.74
C GLN A 214 29.36 -29.42 -24.91
N GLY A 215 29.85 -29.56 -26.13
CA GLY A 215 30.97 -30.39 -26.53
C GLY A 215 30.65 -31.27 -27.74
N CYS A 216 31.64 -31.46 -28.61
CA CYS A 216 31.55 -32.28 -29.81
C CYS A 216 32.23 -33.66 -29.60
N ARG A 217 31.74 -34.67 -30.32
CA ARG A 217 32.22 -36.07 -30.25
C ARG A 217 32.60 -36.62 -31.60
#